data_AF-A0A6A0INR6-F1
#
_entry.id   AF-A0A6A0INR6-F1
#
_cell.length_a   1.000
_cell.length_b   1.000
_cell.length_c   1.000
_cell.angle_alpha   90.00
_cell.angle_beta   90.00
_cell.angle_gamma   90.00
#
_symmetry.space_group_name_H-M   'P 1'
#
loop_
_entity.id
_entity.type
_entity.pdbx_description
1 polymer ?
#
loop_
_entity_poly.entity_id
_entity_poly.type
_entity_poly.pdbx_seq_one_letter_code
_entity_poly.pdbx_strand_id
1 'polypeptide(L)'
;MSGESLLDLLVRIHDAVSGEGVPALEMAARFGAIEAEYADAVLVRPSDPRLSDVVVSRDRETGEAANVEARLAVPGSIGLDEVRAAWGEPRVAPTTAVVLTFLAFRRPPAPGARFCAVVSVKTRGDETGPVEWIGAFRESPCEPPAGAGRRAP
;
A
#
# COMPACT_ATOMS: atom_id res chain seq x y z
N MET A 1 7.43 -17.69 19.38
CA MET A 1 6.97 -17.36 18.03
C MET A 1 7.22 -15.88 17.85
N SER A 2 8.27 -15.51 17.13
CA SER A 2 8.55 -14.10 16.83
C SER A 2 7.38 -13.59 16.00
N GLY A 3 6.59 -12.66 16.54
CA GLY A 3 5.46 -12.08 15.82
C GLY A 3 5.95 -11.44 14.54
N GLU A 4 5.18 -11.62 13.46
CA GLU A 4 5.38 -10.94 12.18
C GLU A 4 5.50 -9.42 12.42
N SER A 5 6.53 -8.79 11.84
CA SER A 5 6.85 -7.38 12.07
C SER A 5 5.84 -6.44 11.41
N LEU A 6 5.88 -5.14 11.76
CA LEU A 6 5.10 -4.12 11.05
C LEU A 6 5.56 -3.99 9.58
N LEU A 7 6.85 -4.20 9.31
CA LEU A 7 7.39 -4.23 7.97
C LEU A 7 6.75 -5.34 7.14
N ASP A 8 6.66 -6.55 7.69
CA ASP A 8 6.07 -7.70 7.00
C ASP A 8 4.60 -7.45 6.64
N LEU A 9 3.84 -6.77 7.53
CA LEU A 9 2.47 -6.34 7.24
C LEU A 9 2.43 -5.37 6.06
N LEU A 10 3.32 -4.37 6.02
CA LEU A 10 3.42 -3.42 4.91
C LEU A 10 3.76 -4.12 3.59
N VAL A 11 4.71 -5.06 3.61
CA VAL A 11 5.08 -5.87 2.45
C VAL A 11 3.88 -6.66 1.94
N ARG A 12 3.16 -7.32 2.83
CA ARG A 12 1.99 -8.11 2.45
C ARG A 12 0.87 -7.25 1.85
N ILE A 13 0.59 -6.07 2.42
CA ILE A 13 -0.39 -5.15 1.85
C ILE A 13 0.06 -4.69 0.46
N HIS A 14 1.33 -4.28 0.30
CA HIS A 14 1.91 -3.87 -0.98
C HIS A 14 1.80 -4.97 -2.05
N ASP A 15 2.17 -6.20 -1.71
CA ASP A 15 2.13 -7.32 -2.64
C ASP A 15 0.68 -7.69 -2.99
N ALA A 16 -0.25 -7.60 -2.03
CA ALA A 16 -1.67 -7.87 -2.27
C ALA A 16 -2.31 -6.90 -3.25
N VAL A 17 -1.87 -5.63 -3.25
CA VAL A 17 -2.38 -4.60 -4.18
C VAL A 17 -1.58 -4.51 -5.47
N SER A 18 -0.35 -5.01 -5.52
CA SER A 18 0.47 -5.05 -6.73
C SER A 18 -0.10 -6.04 -7.76
N GLY A 19 0.16 -5.81 -9.05
CA GLY A 19 -0.18 -6.79 -10.10
C GLY A 19 -1.22 -6.30 -11.08
N GLU A 20 -2.15 -7.17 -11.51
CA GLU A 20 -3.20 -6.82 -12.48
C GLU A 20 -4.36 -6.06 -11.83
N GLY A 21 -5.21 -5.43 -12.66
CA GLY A 21 -6.45 -4.79 -12.22
C GLY A 21 -7.39 -5.81 -11.58
N VAL A 22 -7.95 -5.48 -10.42
CA VAL A 22 -8.82 -6.37 -9.65
C VAL A 22 -10.03 -5.57 -9.18
N PRO A 23 -11.28 -6.08 -9.31
CA PRO A 23 -12.47 -5.41 -8.80
C PRO A 23 -12.35 -5.02 -7.33
N ALA A 24 -12.88 -3.86 -6.94
CA ALA A 24 -12.73 -3.35 -5.57
C ALA A 24 -13.29 -4.32 -4.50
N LEU A 25 -14.40 -5.00 -4.79
CA LEU A 25 -14.99 -6.00 -3.88
C LEU A 25 -14.12 -7.24 -3.72
N GLU A 26 -13.49 -7.71 -4.81
CA GLU A 26 -12.57 -8.85 -4.74
C GLU A 26 -11.32 -8.46 -3.94
N MET A 27 -10.78 -7.27 -4.16
CA MET A 27 -9.64 -6.76 -3.37
C MET A 27 -10.02 -6.64 -1.89
N ALA A 28 -11.19 -6.09 -1.58
CA ALA A 28 -11.70 -5.97 -0.21
C ALA A 28 -11.79 -7.32 0.52
N ALA A 29 -12.28 -8.35 -0.17
CA ALA A 29 -12.39 -9.70 0.39
C ALA A 29 -11.02 -10.32 0.78
N ARG A 30 -9.90 -9.84 0.22
CA ARG A 30 -8.55 -10.29 0.60
C ARG A 30 -8.14 -9.81 2.00
N PHE A 31 -8.74 -8.73 2.49
CA PHE A 31 -8.40 -8.12 3.78
C PHE A 31 -9.32 -8.56 4.92
N GLY A 32 -10.53 -9.04 4.63
CA GLY A 32 -11.47 -9.50 5.66
C GLY A 32 -12.93 -9.46 5.23
N ALA A 33 -13.82 -9.34 6.21
CA ALA A 33 -15.26 -9.32 5.98
C ALA A 33 -15.72 -7.91 5.55
N ILE A 34 -16.52 -7.82 4.50
CA ILE A 34 -17.09 -6.55 4.04
C ILE A 34 -18.14 -6.07 5.05
N GLU A 35 -17.96 -4.86 5.57
CA GLU A 35 -18.91 -4.23 6.50
C GLU A 35 -19.91 -3.34 5.78
N ALA A 36 -19.44 -2.58 4.79
CA ALA A 36 -20.26 -1.68 4.01
C ALA A 36 -19.70 -1.50 2.59
N GLU A 37 -20.60 -1.30 1.63
CA GLU A 37 -20.26 -0.91 0.27
C GLU A 37 -20.85 0.48 -0.01
N TYR A 38 -20.01 1.37 -0.51
CA TYR A 38 -20.33 2.70 -0.97
C TYR A 38 -20.09 2.79 -2.49
N ALA A 39 -20.50 3.92 -3.09
CA ALA A 39 -20.36 4.13 -4.52
C ALA A 39 -18.90 4.04 -5.00
N ASP A 40 -17.96 4.56 -4.21
CA ASP A 40 -16.53 4.67 -4.54
C ASP A 40 -15.60 3.97 -3.53
N ALA A 41 -16.13 3.23 -2.56
CA ALA A 41 -15.32 2.54 -1.56
C ALA A 41 -16.01 1.31 -0.97
N VAL A 42 -15.20 0.38 -0.47
CA VAL A 42 -15.64 -0.79 0.29
C VAL A 42 -14.96 -0.74 1.66
N LEU A 43 -15.75 -0.73 2.73
CA LEU A 43 -15.25 -0.80 4.10
C LEU A 43 -15.17 -2.26 4.54
N VAL A 44 -14.03 -2.63 5.13
CA VAL A 44 -13.69 -4.00 5.51
C VAL A 44 -13.34 -4.06 6.98
N ARG A 45 -13.92 -5.04 7.68
CA ARG A 45 -13.47 -5.53 8.98
C ARG A 45 -12.25 -6.43 8.74
N PRO A 46 -11.04 -6.02 9.14
CA PRO A 46 -9.85 -6.78 8.80
C PRO A 46 -9.82 -8.13 9.52
N SER A 47 -9.27 -9.15 8.86
CA SER A 47 -8.97 -10.45 9.47
C SER A 47 -7.67 -10.42 10.29
N ASP A 48 -6.76 -9.49 9.97
CA ASP A 48 -5.54 -9.25 10.76
C ASP A 48 -5.87 -8.37 11.97
N PRO A 49 -5.65 -8.84 13.21
CA PRO A 49 -5.99 -8.09 14.43
C PRO A 49 -5.14 -6.83 14.66
N ARG A 50 -4.06 -6.63 13.89
CA ARG A 50 -3.25 -5.41 13.93
C ARG A 50 -3.90 -4.26 13.19
N LEU A 51 -4.94 -4.51 12.39
CA LEU A 51 -5.67 -3.50 11.65
C LEU A 51 -7.03 -3.23 12.31
N SER A 52 -7.39 -1.96 12.51
CA SER A 52 -8.73 -1.59 13.01
C SER A 52 -9.77 -1.57 11.89
N ASP A 53 -9.36 -1.11 10.71
CA ASP A 53 -10.21 -0.94 9.55
C ASP A 53 -9.37 -0.94 8.28
N VAL A 54 -10.00 -1.38 7.18
CA VAL A 54 -9.44 -1.30 5.83
C VAL A 54 -10.50 -0.68 4.92
N VAL A 55 -10.10 0.30 4.11
CA VAL A 55 -10.94 0.92 3.08
C VAL A 55 -10.32 0.65 1.72
N VAL A 56 -11.07 0.01 0.84
CA VAL A 56 -10.68 -0.19 -0.56
C VAL A 56 -11.43 0.80 -1.43
N SER A 57 -10.71 1.79 -1.97
CA SER A 57 -11.30 2.75 -2.90
C SER A 57 -11.38 2.18 -4.32
N ARG A 58 -12.43 2.55 -5.03
CA ARG A 58 -12.77 2.07 -6.37
C ARG A 58 -12.49 3.16 -7.41
N ASP A 59 -11.86 2.80 -8.51
CA ASP A 59 -11.84 3.62 -9.71
C ASP A 59 -13.25 3.72 -10.31
N ARG A 60 -13.74 4.94 -10.53
CA ARG A 60 -15.14 5.16 -10.94
C ARG A 60 -15.44 4.72 -12.36
N GLU A 61 -14.42 4.62 -13.22
CA GLU A 61 -14.59 4.23 -14.62
C GLU A 61 -14.51 2.70 -14.78
N THR A 62 -13.55 2.06 -14.12
CA THR A 62 -13.29 0.63 -14.30
C THR A 62 -13.93 -0.25 -13.23
N GLY A 63 -14.25 0.31 -12.06
CA GLY A 63 -14.70 -0.47 -10.89
C GLY A 63 -13.57 -1.24 -10.17
N GLU A 64 -12.33 -1.09 -10.61
CA GLU A 64 -11.16 -1.74 -10.03
C GLU A 64 -10.71 -1.05 -8.73
N ALA A 65 -10.03 -1.79 -7.86
CA ALA A 65 -9.41 -1.24 -6.66
C ALA A 65 -8.22 -0.34 -7.02
N ALA A 66 -8.36 0.95 -6.72
CA ALA A 66 -7.33 1.98 -6.95
C ALA A 66 -6.43 2.20 -5.72
N ASN A 67 -7.00 2.14 -4.52
CA ASN A 67 -6.30 2.41 -3.27
C ASN A 67 -6.80 1.46 -2.17
N VAL A 68 -5.88 1.01 -1.32
CA VAL A 68 -6.17 0.32 -0.08
C VAL A 68 -5.58 1.12 1.07
N GLU A 69 -6.45 1.64 1.92
CA GLU A 69 -6.08 2.31 3.16
C GLU A 69 -6.29 1.36 4.33
N ALA A 70 -5.26 1.14 5.14
CA ALA A 70 -5.30 0.26 6.29
C ALA A 70 -4.87 1.02 7.54
N ARG A 71 -5.74 1.05 8.55
CA ARG A 71 -5.44 1.71 9.82
C ARG A 71 -4.98 0.69 10.85
N LEU A 72 -3.91 1.02 11.57
CA LEU A 72 -3.43 0.17 12.66
C LEU A 72 -4.37 0.26 13.87
N ALA A 73 -4.67 -0.89 14.48
CA ALA A 73 -5.45 -0.97 15.70
C ALA A 73 -4.74 -0.33 16.90
N VAL A 74 -3.41 -0.40 16.90
CA VAL A 74 -2.53 0.25 17.89
C VAL A 74 -1.39 0.90 17.13
N PRO A 75 -1.02 2.16 17.41
CA PRO A 75 0.14 2.78 16.79
C PRO A 75 1.41 1.94 17.01
N GLY A 76 2.23 1.79 15.98
CA GLY A 76 3.46 0.99 16.03
C GLY A 76 4.63 1.71 15.37
N SER A 77 5.86 1.30 15.63
CA SER A 77 7.05 1.93 15.03
C SER A 77 7.73 0.98 14.06
N ILE A 78 8.30 1.54 12.98
CA ILE A 78 9.14 0.86 12.01
C ILE A 78 10.32 1.78 11.67
N GLY A 79 11.54 1.24 11.62
CA GLY A 79 12.70 2.03 11.25
C GLY A 79 12.67 2.41 9.78
N LEU A 80 12.94 3.69 9.47
CA LEU A 80 12.99 4.15 8.08
C LEU A 80 14.03 3.39 7.25
N ASP A 81 15.16 3.00 7.84
CA ASP A 81 16.18 2.20 7.16
C ASP A 81 15.67 0.81 6.78
N GLU A 82 14.76 0.23 7.56
CA GLU A 82 14.10 -1.03 7.23
C GLU A 82 13.18 -0.86 6.02
N VAL A 83 12.43 0.24 5.98
CA VAL A 83 11.56 0.58 4.83
C VAL A 83 12.39 0.87 3.58
N ARG A 84 13.50 1.62 3.72
CA ARG A 84 14.44 1.89 2.62
C ARG A 84 15.08 0.61 2.10
N ALA A 85 15.47 -0.31 2.98
CA ALA A 85 16.00 -1.61 2.57
C ALA A 85 14.97 -2.42 1.77
N ALA A 86 13.68 -2.31 2.10
CA ALA A 86 12.61 -3.05 1.45
C ALA A 86 12.06 -2.42 0.14
N TRP A 87 12.12 -1.10 -0.02
CA TRP A 87 11.52 -0.39 -1.17
C TRP A 87 12.40 0.69 -1.82
N GLY A 88 13.61 0.93 -1.32
CA GLY A 88 14.50 2.01 -1.77
C GLY A 88 14.15 3.37 -1.19
N GLU A 89 14.69 4.44 -1.79
CA GLU A 89 14.43 5.81 -1.32
C GLU A 89 12.97 6.24 -1.57
N PRO A 90 12.39 7.05 -0.67
CA PRO A 90 11.05 7.58 -0.84
C PRO A 90 10.99 8.47 -2.09
N ARG A 91 9.91 8.31 -2.87
CA ARG A 91 9.70 9.10 -4.10
C ARG A 91 9.26 10.53 -3.84
N VAL A 92 8.59 10.75 -2.71
CA VAL A 92 8.10 12.06 -2.31
C VAL A 92 8.90 12.48 -1.10
N ALA A 93 9.46 13.70 -1.15
CA ALA A 93 10.13 14.27 0.01
C ALA A 93 9.14 14.33 1.19
N PRO A 94 9.58 14.00 2.41
CA PRO A 94 8.72 14.06 3.59
C PRO A 94 8.06 15.43 3.66
N THR A 95 6.74 15.46 3.52
CA THR A 95 5.99 16.68 3.79
C THR A 95 5.87 16.77 5.30
N THR A 96 6.72 17.58 5.92
CA THR A 96 6.65 17.88 7.34
C THR A 96 5.56 18.91 7.58
N ALA A 97 4.31 18.45 7.67
CA ALA A 97 3.33 19.21 8.44
C ALA A 97 3.74 19.06 9.91
N VAL A 98 3.57 20.10 10.72
CA VAL A 98 4.11 20.24 12.11
C VAL A 98 3.79 19.07 13.07
N VAL A 99 2.99 18.08 12.65
CA VAL A 99 2.59 16.92 13.45
C VAL A 99 2.60 15.60 12.66
N LEU A 100 2.81 15.62 11.34
CA LEU A 100 2.61 14.47 10.47
C LEU A 100 3.65 14.43 9.35
N THR A 101 4.31 13.30 9.22
CA THR A 101 5.22 13.03 8.10
C THR A 101 4.59 11.96 7.21
N PHE A 102 4.51 12.26 5.92
CA PHE A 102 4.06 11.32 4.89
C PHE A 102 5.24 10.93 4.01
N LEU A 103 5.49 9.62 3.91
CA LEU A 103 6.55 9.06 3.07
C LEU A 103 5.94 8.03 2.13
N ALA A 104 6.25 8.14 0.84
CA ALA A 104 5.78 7.24 -0.20
C ALA A 104 6.96 6.45 -0.81
N PHE A 105 6.88 5.14 -0.73
CA PHE A 105 7.88 4.19 -1.21
C PHE A 105 7.31 3.36 -2.35
N ARG A 106 8.14 3.09 -3.35
CA ARG A 106 7.72 2.36 -4.54
C ARG A 106 8.76 1.31 -4.89
N ARG A 107 8.34 0.04 -4.90
CA ARG A 107 9.12 -1.04 -5.52
C ARG A 107 9.00 -0.96 -7.05
N PRO A 108 10.04 -1.41 -7.78
CA PRO A 108 9.88 -1.73 -9.20
C PRO A 108 8.73 -2.73 -9.41
N PRO A 109 7.98 -2.64 -10.52
CA PRO A 109 6.98 -3.65 -10.85
C PRO A 109 7.63 -5.03 -10.95
N ALA A 110 6.92 -6.06 -10.49
CA ALA A 110 7.31 -7.43 -10.78
C ALA A 110 7.33 -7.66 -12.31
N PRO A 111 8.21 -8.52 -12.85
CA PRO A 111 8.19 -8.87 -14.27
C PRO A 111 6.81 -9.32 -14.72
N GLY A 112 6.27 -8.67 -15.76
CA GLY A 112 4.93 -8.96 -16.29
C GLY A 112 3.77 -8.28 -15.54
N ALA A 113 4.01 -7.57 -14.43
CA ALA A 113 2.98 -6.81 -13.75
C ALA A 113 2.52 -5.61 -14.60
N ARG A 114 1.20 -5.45 -14.73
CA ARG A 114 0.62 -4.28 -15.39
C ARG A 114 0.68 -3.05 -14.50
N PHE A 115 0.45 -3.19 -13.19
CA PHE A 115 0.42 -2.08 -12.25
C PHE A 115 1.51 -2.23 -11.18
N CYS A 116 2.02 -1.10 -10.70
CA CYS A 116 2.88 -1.05 -9.51
C CYS A 116 2.06 -0.56 -8.32
N ALA A 117 2.51 -0.90 -7.12
CA ALA A 117 2.00 -0.27 -5.92
C ALA A 117 3.00 0.68 -5.27
N VAL A 118 2.47 1.72 -4.65
CA VAL A 118 3.17 2.65 -3.76
C VAL A 118 2.65 2.41 -2.37
N VAL A 119 3.54 2.12 -1.43
CA VAL A 119 3.21 2.18 0.00
C VAL A 119 3.44 3.58 0.48
N SER A 120 2.49 4.11 1.23
CA SER A 120 2.67 5.31 2.01
C SER A 120 2.51 5.01 3.49
N VAL A 121 3.32 5.66 4.31
CA VAL A 121 3.24 5.59 5.76
C VAL A 121 3.02 6.99 6.31
N LYS A 122 2.10 7.09 7.28
CA LYS A 122 1.88 8.31 8.04
C LYS A 122 2.43 8.12 9.43
N THR A 123 3.42 8.93 9.79
CA THR A 123 4.05 8.90 11.12
C THR A 123 3.73 10.18 11.90
N ARG A 124 3.67 10.04 13.23
CA ARG A 124 3.59 11.16 14.17
C ARG A 124 4.96 11.37 14.81
N GLY A 125 5.57 12.53 14.58
CA GLY A 125 6.91 12.85 15.07
C GLY A 125 7.97 12.74 13.98
N ASP A 126 9.18 12.34 14.35
CA ASP A 126 10.28 12.10 13.41
C ASP A 126 10.16 10.71 12.73
N GLU A 127 11.22 10.32 12.01
CA GLU A 127 11.32 9.06 11.27
C GLU A 127 11.27 7.80 12.15
N THR A 128 11.31 7.94 13.49
CA THR A 128 11.21 6.86 14.47
C THR A 128 9.89 6.84 15.24
N GLY A 129 9.04 7.84 15.01
CA GLY A 129 7.76 7.99 15.67
C GLY A 129 6.74 6.89 15.35
N PRO A 130 5.65 6.79 16.12
CA PRO A 130 4.60 5.82 15.84
C PRO A 130 3.90 6.12 14.50
N VAL A 131 3.64 5.05 13.75
CA VAL A 131 2.77 4.95 12.58
C VAL A 131 1.33 4.81 13.06
N GLU A 132 0.45 5.63 12.51
CA GLU A 132 -0.99 5.57 12.81
C GLU A 132 -1.79 4.98 11.63
N TRP A 133 -1.24 5.05 10.42
CA TRP A 133 -1.94 4.70 9.20
C TRP A 133 -0.97 4.28 8.07
N ILE A 134 -1.45 3.35 7.24
CA ILE A 134 -0.73 2.75 6.12
C ILE A 134 -1.63 2.87 4.88
N GLY A 135 -1.12 3.43 3.80
CA GLY A 135 -1.79 3.42 2.49
C GLY A 135 -1.02 2.60 1.49
N ALA A 136 -1.71 1.85 0.64
CA ALA A 136 -1.12 1.22 -0.52
C ALA A 136 -1.95 1.55 -1.76
N PHE A 137 -1.35 2.27 -2.70
CA PHE A 137 -2.01 2.74 -3.90
C PHE A 137 -1.50 1.95 -5.10
N ARG A 138 -2.39 1.57 -6.01
CA ARG A 138 -1.96 1.15 -7.34
C ARG A 138 -1.74 2.37 -8.21
N GLU A 139 -0.57 2.47 -8.80
CA GLU A 139 -0.30 3.40 -9.88
C GLU A 139 -0.65 2.74 -11.21
N SER A 140 -1.26 3.52 -12.11
CA SER A 140 -1.60 3.19 -13.50
C SER A 140 -0.46 2.49 -14.25
N PRO A 141 -0.73 1.84 -15.40
CA PRO A 141 0.17 0.87 -15.97
C PRO A 141 1.61 1.35 -15.97
N CYS A 142 2.46 0.66 -15.21
CA CYS A 142 3.84 1.07 -15.09
C CYS A 142 4.47 0.93 -16.46
N GLU A 143 5.08 2.01 -16.96
CA GLU A 143 5.84 1.93 -18.20
C GLU A 143 6.72 0.67 -18.17
N PRO A 144 6.72 -0.15 -19.23
CA PRO A 144 7.57 -1.32 -19.27
C PRO A 144 9.01 -0.86 -19.04
N PRO A 145 9.84 -1.64 -18.32
CA PRO A 145 11.21 -1.25 -18.01
C PRO A 145 11.90 -0.80 -19.31
N ALA A 146 12.45 0.42 -19.29
CA ALA A 146 13.19 0.99 -20.41
C ALA A 146 14.30 0.02 -20.83
N GLY A 147 14.05 -0.81 -21.85
CA GLY A 147 14.95 -1.90 -22.23
C GLY A 147 14.31 -3.18 -22.76
N ALA A 148 13.01 -3.41 -22.56
CA ALA A 148 12.30 -4.58 -23.13
C ALA A 148 11.97 -4.44 -24.64
N GLY A 149 12.78 -3.69 -25.37
CA GLY A 149 12.56 -3.36 -26.78
C GLY A 149 13.87 -3.25 -27.55
N ARG A 150 14.41 -4.41 -27.95
CA ARG A 150 15.01 -4.68 -29.28
C ARG A 150 15.59 -6.11 -29.30
N ARG A 151 14.75 -7.11 -29.58
CA ARG A 151 15.21 -8.20 -30.46
C ARG A 151 14.83 -7.79 -31.87
N ALA A 152 15.85 -7.37 -32.62
CA ALA A 152 15.75 -7.17 -34.06
C ALA A 152 15.49 -8.54 -34.75
N PRO A 153 14.89 -8.54 -35.96
CA PRO A 153 14.52 -9.76 -36.69
C PRO A 153 15.72 -10.66 -37.03
#